data_AF-A0AAX0BFP8-F1
#
_entry.id   AF-A0AAX0BFP8-F1
#
_cell.length_a   1.000
_cell.length_b   1.000
_cell.length_c   1.000
_cell.angle_alpha   90.00
_cell.angle_beta   90.00
_cell.angle_gamma   90.00
#
_symmetry.space_group_name_H-M   'P 1'
#
loop_
_entity.id
_entity.type
_entity.pdbx_description
1 polymer ?
#
loop_
_entity_poly.entity_id
_entity_poly.type
_entity_poly.pdbx_seq_one_letter_code
_entity_poly.pdbx_strand_id
1 'polypeptide(L)'
;MLFMYAFLEGISIGLGIERNDIDGVLELNLEQHSYDILIYDNVPEGAGHVKRLIEKNAVITSLNAAYAKVSQQCFDENTSCYNCLRNYYNQANHSKLKRKYACDFIEGLLRQIGC
;
A
#
# COMPACT_ATOMS: atom_id res chain seq x y z
N MET A 1 -4.48 -7.67 2.11
CA MET A 1 -4.80 -7.12 0.77
C MET A 1 -5.02 -5.61 0.78
N LEU A 2 -5.98 -5.09 1.57
CA LEU A 2 -6.31 -3.64 1.59
C LEU A 2 -5.10 -2.74 1.89
N PHE A 3 -4.36 -3.06 2.95
CA PHE A 3 -3.14 -2.36 3.33
C PHE A 3 -2.09 -2.41 2.21
N MET A 4 -1.84 -3.58 1.60
CA MET A 4 -0.88 -3.73 0.51
C MET A 4 -1.19 -2.78 -0.66
N TYR A 5 -2.45 -2.71 -1.10
CA TYR A 5 -2.82 -1.79 -2.17
C TYR A 5 -2.59 -0.32 -1.78
N ALA A 6 -2.98 0.09 -0.58
CA ALA A 6 -2.71 1.44 -0.10
C ALA A 6 -1.21 1.73 -0.01
N PHE A 7 -0.43 0.76 0.47
CA PHE A 7 1.00 0.92 0.64
C PHE A 7 1.72 1.02 -0.70
N LEU A 8 1.35 0.23 -1.72
CA LEU A 8 1.91 0.35 -3.06
C LEU A 8 1.61 1.73 -3.70
N GLU A 9 0.41 2.28 -3.50
CA GLU A 9 0.10 3.67 -3.90
C GLU A 9 0.98 4.67 -3.13
N GLY A 10 1.16 4.45 -1.83
CA GLY A 10 2.02 5.28 -0.98
C GLY A 10 3.49 5.24 -1.38
N ILE A 11 4.02 4.08 -1.78
CA ILE A 11 5.38 3.93 -2.31
C ILE A 11 5.52 4.69 -3.61
N SER A 12 4.56 4.52 -4.53
CA SER A 12 4.55 5.21 -5.82
C SER A 12 4.58 6.73 -5.62
N ILE A 13 3.70 7.27 -4.79
CA ILE A 13 3.61 8.70 -4.50
C ILE A 13 4.84 9.19 -3.73
N GLY A 14 5.20 8.50 -2.65
CA GLY A 14 6.23 8.92 -1.70
C GLY A 14 7.65 8.85 -2.26
N LEU A 15 7.91 7.90 -3.17
CA LEU A 15 9.22 7.70 -3.77
C LEU A 15 9.29 8.15 -5.24
N GLY A 16 8.18 8.64 -5.81
CA GLY A 16 8.09 9.06 -7.20
C GLY A 16 8.36 7.92 -8.17
N ILE A 17 7.81 6.73 -7.89
CA ILE A 17 7.93 5.55 -8.75
C ILE A 17 6.60 5.38 -9.49
N GLU A 18 6.66 5.09 -10.79
CA GLU A 18 5.45 4.78 -11.56
C GLU A 18 4.71 3.62 -10.91
N ARG A 19 3.40 3.76 -10.71
CA ARG A 19 2.64 2.75 -9.95
C ARG A 19 2.69 1.37 -10.62
N ASN A 20 2.83 1.32 -11.94
CA ASN A 20 2.94 0.07 -12.70
C ASN A 20 4.31 -0.61 -12.56
N ASP A 21 5.32 0.13 -12.13
CA ASP A 21 6.71 -0.35 -12.04
C ASP A 21 7.00 -0.99 -10.68
N ILE A 22 6.02 -1.01 -9.78
CA ILE A 22 6.06 -1.72 -8.50
C ILE A 22 4.82 -2.59 -8.38
N ASP A 23 4.96 -3.77 -7.78
CA ASP A 23 3.79 -4.51 -7.32
C ASP A 23 4.11 -5.32 -6.07
N GLY A 24 3.09 -5.98 -5.54
CA GLY A 24 3.27 -6.84 -4.38
C GLY A 24 2.28 -7.99 -4.31
N VAL A 25 2.68 -9.01 -3.57
CA VAL A 25 1.86 -10.19 -3.27
C VAL A 25 1.76 -10.37 -1.76
N LEU A 26 0.58 -10.83 -1.33
CA LEU A 26 0.34 -11.19 0.06
C LEU A 26 0.44 -12.71 0.18
N GLU A 27 1.32 -13.19 1.03
CA GLU A 27 1.49 -14.62 1.31
C GLU A 27 1.13 -14.93 2.75
N LEU A 28 0.51 -16.09 2.98
CA LEU A 28 0.21 -16.56 4.32
C LEU A 28 1.46 -17.25 4.88
N ASN A 29 1.97 -16.73 6.00
CA ASN A 29 3.06 -17.34 6.73
C ASN A 29 2.49 -18.27 7.81
N LEU A 30 2.51 -19.57 7.54
CA LEU A 30 1.94 -20.59 8.43
C LEU A 30 2.73 -20.75 9.73
N GLU A 31 4.04 -20.52 9.71
CA GLU A 31 4.88 -20.66 10.89
C GLU A 31 4.60 -19.55 11.89
N GLN A 32 4.57 -18.31 11.41
CA GLN A 32 4.34 -17.12 12.22
C GLN A 32 2.87 -16.80 12.44
N HIS A 33 1.95 -17.55 11.81
CA HIS A 33 0.52 -17.27 11.81
C HIS A 33 0.22 -15.82 11.40
N SER A 34 0.96 -15.33 10.42
CA SER A 34 0.96 -13.94 9.95
C SER A 34 0.78 -13.87 8.43
N TYR A 35 0.76 -12.65 7.88
CA TYR A 35 0.82 -12.43 6.45
C TYR A 35 2.08 -11.66 6.10
N ASP A 36 2.81 -12.16 5.12
CA ASP A 36 3.96 -11.48 4.54
C ASP A 36 3.53 -10.69 3.31
N ILE A 37 4.11 -9.51 3.14
CA ILE A 37 3.92 -8.69 1.95
C ILE A 37 5.26 -8.62 1.24
N LEU A 38 5.32 -9.29 0.09
CA LEU A 38 6.47 -9.23 -0.79
C LEU A 38 6.25 -8.10 -1.80
N ILE A 39 7.22 -7.19 -1.92
CA ILE A 39 7.20 -6.06 -2.85
C ILE A 39 8.34 -6.24 -3.84
N TYR A 40 8.07 -6.05 -5.12
CA TYR A 40 9.03 -6.26 -6.20
C TYR A 40 8.89 -5.20 -7.30
N ASP A 41 9.97 -5.01 -8.08
CA ASP A 41 9.93 -4.18 -9.27
C ASP A 41 9.16 -4.91 -10.38
N ASN A 42 8.13 -4.27 -10.93
CA ASN A 42 7.29 -4.82 -11.98
C ASN A 42 7.69 -4.27 -13.37
N VAL A 43 8.97 -4.36 -13.68
CA VAL A 43 9.55 -3.95 -14.97
C VAL A 43 10.52 -5.02 -15.49
N PRO A 44 10.69 -5.14 -16.82
CA PRO A 44 11.73 -6.00 -17.38
C PRO A 44 13.10 -5.67 -16.77
N GLU A 45 13.87 -6.70 -16.39
CA GLU A 45 15.20 -6.61 -15.77
C GLU A 45 15.29 -5.98 -14.37
N GLY A 46 14.21 -5.40 -13.84
CA GLY A 46 14.15 -4.79 -12.51
C GLY A 46 14.91 -3.47 -12.41
N ALA A 47 14.21 -2.38 -12.09
CA ALA A 47 14.81 -1.04 -11.98
C ALA A 47 15.53 -0.77 -10.65
N GLY A 48 15.43 -1.67 -9.67
CA GLY A 48 15.97 -1.49 -8.33
C GLY A 48 15.17 -0.50 -7.47
N HIS A 49 13.90 -0.23 -7.80
CA HIS A 49 13.08 0.72 -7.04
C HIS A 49 12.84 0.24 -5.62
N VAL A 50 12.57 -1.05 -5.44
CA VAL A 50 12.35 -1.65 -4.12
C VAL A 50 13.57 -1.52 -3.20
N LYS A 51 14.80 -1.43 -3.73
CA LYS A 51 16.00 -1.24 -2.89
C LYS A 51 15.92 0.06 -2.07
N ARG A 52 15.21 1.08 -2.57
CA ARG A 52 14.98 2.34 -1.85
C ARG A 52 14.08 2.17 -0.63
N LEU A 53 13.22 1.15 -0.59
CA LEU A 53 12.33 0.86 0.55
C LEU A 53 13.03 0.23 1.75
N ILE A 54 14.31 -0.16 1.62
CA ILE A 54 15.08 -0.74 2.73
C ILE A 54 15.32 0.30 3.84
N GLU A 55 15.28 1.60 3.49
CA GLU A 55 15.46 2.67 4.46
C GLU A 55 14.17 2.94 5.26
N LYS A 56 14.29 3.01 6.60
CA LYS A 56 13.18 3.34 7.50
C LYS A 56 12.43 4.60 7.08
N ASN A 57 13.16 5.63 6.65
CA ASN A 57 12.56 6.88 6.20
C ASN A 57 11.73 6.71 4.92
N ALA A 58 12.16 5.86 3.98
CA ALA A 58 11.39 5.57 2.77
C ALA A 58 10.08 4.85 3.11
N VAL A 59 10.10 3.92 4.07
CA VAL A 59 8.89 3.24 4.58
C VAL A 59 7.94 4.25 5.23
N ILE A 60 8.44 5.12 6.11
CA ILE A 60 7.62 6.14 6.78
C ILE A 60 7.02 7.12 5.77
N THR A 61 7.81 7.62 4.82
CA THR A 61 7.31 8.50 3.74
C THR A 61 6.22 7.80 2.94
N SER A 62 6.41 6.53 2.60
CA SER A 62 5.42 5.73 1.86
C SER A 62 4.14 5.50 2.68
N LEU A 63 4.25 5.24 3.98
CA LEU A 63 3.10 5.09 4.88
C LEU A 63 2.31 6.41 5.03
N ASN A 64 3.01 7.55 5.17
CA ASN A 64 2.36 8.85 5.23
C ASN A 64 1.62 9.19 3.92
N ALA A 65 2.24 8.91 2.77
CA ALA A 65 1.60 9.08 1.47
C ALA A 65 0.40 8.16 1.30
N ALA A 66 0.51 6.89 1.70
CA ALA A 66 -0.60 5.93 1.71
C ALA A 66 -1.75 6.42 2.58
N TYR A 67 -1.46 6.90 3.80
CA TYR A 67 -2.44 7.44 4.73
C TYR A 67 -3.17 8.64 4.13
N ALA A 68 -2.44 9.61 3.56
CA ALA A 68 -3.03 10.78 2.91
C ALA A 68 -3.95 10.37 1.74
N LYS A 69 -3.55 9.37 0.95
CA LYS A 69 -4.33 8.84 -0.17
C LYS A 69 -5.64 8.18 0.28
N VAL A 70 -5.64 7.41 1.36
CA VAL A 70 -6.86 6.70 1.81
C VAL A 70 -7.77 7.54 2.71
N SER A 71 -7.21 8.53 3.41
CA SER A 71 -7.94 9.43 4.33
C SER A 71 -8.65 10.60 3.65
N GLN A 72 -8.34 10.91 2.38
CA GLN A 72 -9.03 11.96 1.63
C GLN A 72 -10.56 11.77 1.64
N GLN A 73 -11.33 12.85 1.53
CA GLN A 73 -12.79 12.72 1.54
C GLN A 73 -13.29 11.90 0.33
N CYS A 74 -14.01 10.82 0.60
CA CYS A 74 -14.77 10.06 -0.39
C CYS A 74 -16.21 9.94 0.11
N PHE A 75 -17.14 9.59 -0.77
CA PHE A 75 -18.56 9.46 -0.43
C PHE A 75 -18.84 8.62 0.82
N ASP A 76 -18.27 7.42 0.93
CA ASP A 76 -18.49 6.50 2.06
C ASP A 76 -17.16 5.82 2.47
N GLU A 77 -16.86 5.80 3.76
CA GLU A 77 -15.70 5.12 4.36
C GLU A 77 -15.72 3.58 4.21
N ASN A 78 -16.92 2.99 4.11
CA ASN A 78 -17.12 1.57 3.91
C ASN A 78 -16.99 1.13 2.44
N THR A 79 -16.67 2.07 1.55
CA THR A 79 -16.45 1.82 0.13
C THR A 79 -15.03 2.20 -0.27
N SER A 80 -14.75 2.10 -1.57
CA SER A 80 -13.50 2.53 -2.19
C SER A 80 -13.81 3.19 -3.53
N CYS A 81 -12.90 4.03 -4.01
CA CYS A 81 -12.96 4.64 -5.33
C CYS A 81 -11.57 4.69 -5.95
N TYR A 82 -11.48 5.12 -7.21
CA TYR A 82 -10.20 5.27 -7.91
C TYR A 82 -9.30 6.34 -7.30
N ASN A 83 -9.87 7.27 -6.55
CA ASN A 83 -9.05 8.27 -5.88
C ASN A 83 -8.29 7.65 -4.70
N CYS A 84 -8.82 6.65 -3.99
CA CYS A 84 -8.25 6.15 -2.73
C CYS A 84 -7.60 4.76 -2.81
N LEU A 85 -8.28 3.75 -3.36
CA LEU A 85 -7.83 2.35 -3.29
C LEU A 85 -8.02 1.56 -4.58
N ARG A 86 -8.95 1.96 -5.45
CA ARG A 86 -9.23 1.23 -6.68
C ARG A 86 -8.21 1.61 -7.75
N ASN A 87 -7.73 0.62 -8.46
CA ASN A 87 -6.99 0.78 -9.71
C ASN A 87 -7.41 -0.34 -10.68
N TYR A 88 -6.85 -0.31 -11.89
CA TYR A 88 -7.17 -1.30 -12.92
C TYR A 88 -6.79 -2.72 -12.48
N TYR A 89 -5.62 -2.89 -11.86
CA TYR A 89 -5.08 -4.19 -11.48
C TYR A 89 -5.86 -4.88 -10.35
N ASN A 90 -6.53 -4.11 -9.49
CA ASN A 90 -7.33 -4.67 -8.39
C ASN A 90 -8.84 -4.72 -8.67
N GLN A 91 -9.26 -4.64 -9.93
CA GLN A 91 -10.68 -4.65 -10.34
C GLN A 91 -11.48 -5.82 -9.78
N ALA A 92 -10.91 -7.03 -9.76
CA ALA A 92 -11.53 -8.22 -9.18
C ALA A 92 -11.85 -8.08 -7.68
N ASN A 93 -11.19 -7.16 -6.99
CA ASN A 93 -11.33 -6.94 -5.55
C ASN A 93 -12.20 -5.72 -5.20
N HIS A 94 -12.64 -4.89 -6.16
CA HIS A 94 -13.32 -3.61 -5.89
C HIS A 94 -14.53 -3.71 -4.95
N SER A 95 -15.30 -4.80 -5.01
CA SER A 95 -16.45 -5.06 -4.14
C SER A 95 -16.08 -5.36 -2.69
N LYS A 96 -14.85 -5.80 -2.44
CA LYS A 96 -14.30 -6.14 -1.12
C LYS A 96 -13.49 -5.00 -0.50
N LEU A 97 -13.13 -3.99 -1.30
CA LEU A 97 -12.28 -2.89 -0.86
C LEU A 97 -13.07 -1.85 -0.05
N LYS A 98 -12.75 -1.74 1.24
CA LYS A 98 -13.24 -0.70 2.16
C LYS A 98 -12.07 0.17 2.63
N ARG A 99 -12.09 1.47 2.32
CA ARG A 99 -10.97 2.38 2.63
C ARG A 99 -10.71 2.55 4.12
N LYS A 100 -11.77 2.49 4.95
CA LYS A 100 -11.68 2.59 6.41
C LYS A 100 -10.62 1.63 6.99
N TYR A 101 -10.66 0.35 6.61
CA TYR A 101 -9.73 -0.64 7.16
C TYR A 101 -8.27 -0.41 6.75
N ALA A 102 -8.01 0.12 5.54
CA ALA A 102 -6.66 0.50 5.16
C ALA A 102 -6.19 1.72 5.96
N CYS A 103 -7.07 2.72 6.12
CA CYS A 103 -6.80 3.94 6.88
C CYS A 103 -6.45 3.63 8.34
N ASP A 104 -7.33 2.91 9.04
CA ASP A 104 -7.17 2.56 10.46
C ASP A 104 -5.88 1.76 10.69
N PHE A 105 -5.57 0.82 9.78
CA PHE A 105 -4.36 0.01 9.89
C PHE A 105 -3.08 0.83 9.69
N ILE A 106 -3.04 1.72 8.69
CA ILE A 106 -1.88 2.58 8.44
C ILE A 106 -1.68 3.56 9.60
N GLU A 107 -2.77 4.15 10.12
CA GLU A 107 -2.70 5.04 11.27
C GLU A 107 -2.10 4.34 12.49
N GLY A 108 -2.55 3.10 12.77
CA GLY A 108 -1.99 2.27 13.84
C GLY A 108 -0.49 2.02 13.69
N LEU A 109 -0.04 1.68 12.48
CA LEU A 109 1.39 1.50 12.19
C LEU A 109 2.20 2.79 12.37
N LEU A 110 1.71 3.93 11.87
CA LEU A 110 2.40 5.21 12.01
C LEU A 110 2.55 5.61 13.48
N ARG A 111 1.54 5.34 14.32
CA ARG A 111 1.63 5.56 15.77
C ARG A 111 2.68 4.68 16.45
N GLN A 112 2.87 3.45 15.99
CA GLN A 112 3.88 2.53 16.53
C GLN A 112 5.31 2.89 16.09
N ILE A 113 5.48 3.36 14.85
CA ILE A 113 6.79 3.65 14.26
C ILE A 113 7.28 5.08 14.60
N GLY A 114 6.34 6.00 14.86
CA GLY A 114 6.61 7.39 15.22
C GLY A 114 6.91 7.62 16.71
N CYS A 115 6.96 6.55 17.52
CA CYS A 115 7.51 6.57 18.87
C CYS A 115 9.03 6.34 18.88
#